data_AF-J3P6P2-F1
#
_entry.id   AF-J3P6P2-F1
#
_cell.length_a   1.000
_cell.length_b   1.000
_cell.length_c   1.000
_cell.angle_alpha   90.00
_cell.angle_beta   90.00
_cell.angle_gamma   90.00
#
_symmetry.space_group_name_H-M   'P 1'
#
loop_
_entity.id
_entity.type
_entity.pdbx_description
1 polymer ?
#
loop_
_entity_poly.entity_id
_entity_poly.type
_entity_poly.pdbx_seq_one_letter_code
_entity_poly.pdbx_strand_id
1 'polypeptide(L)'
;MLFPTALLVSSLTLATAFKVPEGQANGVYRAYYNAEGKEVHEPLTADMLVMSEPEGETTILQAPTVAPVTPRQAGNPLLSKRRDNIYCGCGFTLNPGDCDAVVDNLKAQLGGHTWISPRMSYYSIMDRSVVAFVCNLSGRSTLGISANAYADWLGVITDECGRYIAGSEGTPGSSALGYMRVTGDFCGDALSSPSHHC
;
A
#
# COMPACT_ATOMS: atom_id res chain seq x y z
N MET A 1 -12.32 51.10 19.72
CA MET A 1 -12.65 50.18 18.62
C MET A 1 -11.66 49.04 18.68
N LEU A 2 -12.06 47.88 19.23
CA LEU A 2 -11.21 46.69 19.36
C LEU A 2 -11.72 45.67 18.33
N PHE A 3 -10.91 45.35 17.33
CA PHE A 3 -11.19 44.29 16.37
C PHE A 3 -10.66 42.96 16.92
N PRO A 4 -11.48 41.90 17.00
CA PRO A 4 -11.02 40.58 17.42
C PRO A 4 -10.21 39.93 16.30
N THR A 5 -8.99 39.51 16.62
CA THR A 5 -8.09 38.79 15.71
C THR A 5 -8.59 37.35 15.58
N ALA A 6 -9.15 36.99 14.42
CA ALA A 6 -9.55 35.62 14.13
C ALA A 6 -8.31 34.76 13.85
N LEU A 7 -8.08 33.75 14.69
CA LEU A 7 -7.00 32.79 14.57
C LEU A 7 -7.42 31.69 13.57
N LEU A 8 -6.86 31.74 12.36
CA LEU A 8 -7.03 30.71 11.33
C LEU A 8 -6.23 29.46 11.74
N VAL A 9 -6.93 28.41 12.19
CA VAL A 9 -6.34 27.10 12.46
C VAL A 9 -6.19 26.36 11.13
N SER A 10 -5.00 26.43 10.55
CA SER A 10 -4.64 25.61 9.38
C SER A 10 -4.65 24.14 9.76
N SER A 11 -5.56 23.36 9.16
CA SER A 11 -5.62 21.92 9.35
C SER A 11 -4.40 21.27 8.68
N LEU A 12 -3.46 20.74 9.46
CA LEU A 12 -2.37 19.93 8.92
C LEU A 12 -2.95 18.64 8.34
N THR A 13 -2.88 18.51 7.02
CA THR A 13 -3.04 17.22 6.36
C THR A 13 -1.85 16.35 6.75
N LEU A 14 -2.06 15.45 7.71
CA LEU A 14 -1.12 14.38 8.03
C LEU A 14 -0.98 13.50 6.78
N ALA A 15 0.13 13.68 6.05
CA ALA A 15 0.59 12.65 5.14
C ALA A 15 0.81 11.38 5.98
N THR A 16 0.18 10.28 5.61
CA THR A 16 0.37 8.99 6.29
C THR A 16 1.75 8.48 5.91
N ALA A 17 2.74 8.87 6.70
CA ALA A 17 4.10 8.40 6.58
C ALA A 17 4.28 7.18 7.47
N PHE A 18 4.75 6.06 6.94
CA PHE A 18 5.12 4.89 7.73
C PHE A 18 6.61 4.63 7.63
N LYS A 19 7.33 4.83 8.73
CA LYS A 19 8.77 4.62 8.82
C LYS A 19 9.04 3.31 9.52
N VAL A 20 9.74 2.40 8.83
CA VAL A 20 10.22 1.18 9.47
C VAL A 20 11.08 1.54 10.69
N PRO A 21 10.72 1.12 11.92
CA PRO A 21 11.49 1.42 13.11
C PRO A 21 12.92 0.89 13.05
N GLU A 22 13.83 1.58 13.74
CA GLU A 22 15.19 1.06 13.89
C GLU A 22 15.17 -0.26 14.68
N GLY A 23 15.90 -1.26 14.17
CA GLY A 23 15.93 -2.59 14.78
C GLY A 23 14.66 -3.42 14.58
N GLN A 24 13.75 -3.00 13.70
CA GLN A 24 12.59 -3.82 13.33
C GLN A 24 13.05 -5.20 12.85
N ALA A 25 12.58 -6.26 13.51
CA ALA A 25 12.92 -7.63 13.17
C ALA A 25 12.32 -8.01 11.81
N ASN A 26 12.90 -9.01 11.16
CA ASN A 26 12.37 -9.57 9.92
C ASN A 26 10.95 -10.10 10.14
N GLY A 27 10.08 -9.92 9.15
CA GLY A 27 8.70 -10.39 9.23
C GLY A 27 7.72 -9.48 8.50
N VAL A 28 6.43 -9.76 8.70
CA VAL A 28 5.32 -9.00 8.12
C VAL A 28 4.58 -8.25 9.21
N TYR A 29 4.18 -7.03 8.90
CA TYR A 29 3.63 -6.08 9.86
C TYR A 29 2.47 -5.32 9.23
N ARG A 30 1.56 -4.86 10.09
CA ARG A 30 0.67 -3.75 9.76
C ARG A 30 1.21 -2.48 10.41
N ALA A 31 1.16 -1.36 9.69
CA ALA A 31 1.45 -0.05 10.25
C ALA A 31 0.20 0.84 10.21
N TYR A 32 -0.06 1.55 11.31
CA TYR A 32 -1.21 2.45 11.45
C TYR A 32 -0.93 3.51 12.52
N TYR A 33 -1.77 4.56 12.56
CA TYR A 33 -1.77 5.53 13.65
C TYR A 33 -2.85 5.15 14.66
N ASN A 34 -2.48 5.06 15.94
CA ASN A 34 -3.42 4.75 17.02
C ASN A 34 -4.26 5.98 17.43
N ALA A 35 -5.10 5.84 18.46
CA ALA A 35 -5.98 6.91 18.94
C ALA A 35 -5.22 8.16 19.42
N GLU A 36 -3.98 8.00 19.89
CA GLU A 36 -3.10 9.10 20.30
C GLU A 36 -2.34 9.74 19.12
N GLY A 37 -2.59 9.28 17.88
CA GLY A 37 -1.86 9.73 16.70
C GLY A 37 -0.41 9.25 16.67
N LYS A 38 -0.07 8.20 17.43
CA LYS A 38 1.25 7.57 17.41
C LYS A 38 1.28 6.47 16.34
N GLU A 39 2.36 6.44 15.58
CA GLU A 39 2.67 5.37 14.64
C GLU A 39 2.94 4.05 15.38
N VAL A 40 2.26 2.98 14.96
CA VAL A 40 2.36 1.63 15.52
C VAL A 40 2.65 0.66 14.39
N HIS A 41 3.66 -0.19 14.59
CA HIS A 41 3.97 -1.34 13.74
C HIS A 41 3.70 -2.60 14.53
N GLU A 42 2.72 -3.36 14.11
CA GLU A 42 2.29 -4.57 14.81
C GLU A 42 2.61 -5.79 13.93
N PRO A 43 3.31 -6.81 14.47
CA PRO A 43 3.61 -8.02 13.72
C PRO A 43 2.30 -8.72 13.35
N LEU A 44 2.18 -9.09 12.09
CA LEU A 44 1.06 -9.91 11.63
C LEU A 44 1.36 -11.37 11.92
N THR A 45 0.48 -11.98 12.72
CA THR A 45 0.44 -13.43 12.90
C THR A 45 -0.64 -14.01 12.00
N ALA A 46 -0.50 -15.29 11.62
CA ALA A 46 -1.48 -15.95 10.75
C ALA A 46 -2.92 -15.87 11.31
N ASP A 47 -3.07 -15.85 12.64
CA ASP A 47 -4.36 -15.78 13.32
C ASP A 47 -5.04 -14.40 13.17
N MET A 48 -4.27 -13.33 12.97
CA MET A 48 -4.78 -11.96 12.84
C MET A 48 -5.38 -11.66 11.46
N LEU A 49 -5.15 -12.55 10.48
CA LEU A 49 -5.65 -12.41 9.11
C LEU A 49 -7.01 -13.07 8.88
N VAL A 50 -7.54 -13.78 9.88
CA VAL A 50 -8.91 -14.28 9.88
C VAL A 50 -9.85 -13.12 10.23
N MET A 51 -9.85 -12.08 9.40
CA MET A 51 -10.89 -11.04 9.45
C MET A 51 -11.89 -11.36 8.35
N SER A 52 -12.99 -11.97 8.78
CA SER A 52 -14.29 -11.95 8.12
C SER A 52 -14.53 -10.57 7.49
N GLU A 53 -15.23 -10.51 6.35
CA GLU A 53 -15.79 -9.25 5.84
C GLU A 53 -16.33 -8.42 7.00
N PRO A 54 -16.14 -7.09 7.02
CA PRO A 54 -16.63 -6.27 8.13
C PRO A 54 -18.13 -6.50 8.31
N GLU A 55 -18.50 -7.25 9.36
CA GLU A 55 -19.89 -7.40 9.82
C GLU A 55 -20.32 -6.06 10.41
N GLY A 56 -20.70 -5.16 9.51
CA GLY A 56 -21.01 -3.78 9.84
C GLY A 56 -21.83 -3.19 8.70
N GLU A 57 -23.11 -3.56 8.70
CA GLU A 57 -24.18 -2.90 7.96
C GLU A 57 -24.11 -1.39 8.22
N THR A 58 -23.38 -0.69 7.37
CA THR A 58 -23.56 0.75 7.24
C THR A 58 -24.86 0.88 6.48
N THR A 59 -25.92 1.38 7.11
CA THR A 59 -27.14 1.80 6.42
C THR A 59 -26.76 2.91 5.43
N ILE A 60 -26.33 2.52 4.23
CA ILE A 60 -26.15 3.42 3.11
C ILE A 60 -27.55 3.68 2.56
N LEU A 61 -28.03 4.92 2.72
CA LEU A 61 -29.17 5.43 1.97
C LEU A 61 -29.00 5.07 0.50
N GLN A 62 -29.95 4.29 -0.04
CA GLN A 62 -29.96 3.70 -1.36
C GLN A 62 -29.41 4.64 -2.45
N ALA A 63 -28.25 4.27 -3.01
CA ALA A 63 -27.85 4.71 -4.34
C ALA A 63 -28.43 3.72 -5.39
N PRO A 64 -28.80 4.19 -6.60
CA PRO A 64 -29.62 3.43 -7.53
C PRO A 64 -28.93 2.17 -8.05
N THR A 65 -29.72 1.11 -8.14
CA THR A 65 -29.36 -0.25 -8.56
C THR A 65 -28.71 -0.27 -9.94
N VAL A 66 -27.42 -0.61 -10.00
CA VAL A 66 -26.74 -0.96 -11.25
C VAL A 66 -26.62 -2.49 -11.33
N ALA A 67 -26.99 -3.04 -12.48
CA ALA A 67 -27.13 -4.46 -12.76
C ALA A 67 -25.86 -5.30 -12.49
N PRO A 68 -26.02 -6.61 -12.20
CA PRO A 68 -24.90 -7.50 -11.90
C PRO A 68 -24.03 -7.72 -13.14
N VAL A 69 -22.73 -7.44 -13.01
CA VAL A 69 -21.72 -7.72 -14.04
C VAL A 69 -21.19 -9.15 -13.81
N THR A 70 -21.39 -10.02 -14.80
CA THR A 70 -20.87 -11.39 -14.84
C THR A 70 -19.33 -11.43 -14.80
N PRO A 71 -18.69 -12.44 -14.19
CA PRO A 71 -17.23 -12.59 -14.22
C PRO A 71 -16.79 -13.02 -15.62
N ARG A 72 -16.04 -12.16 -16.33
CA ARG A 72 -15.45 -12.50 -17.62
C ARG A 72 -13.95 -12.64 -17.48
N GLN A 73 -13.46 -13.88 -17.56
CA GLN A 73 -12.07 -14.19 -17.85
C GLN A 73 -11.73 -13.70 -19.26
N ALA A 74 -10.93 -12.66 -19.36
CA ALA A 74 -10.17 -12.25 -20.55
C ALA A 74 -9.15 -11.20 -20.07
N GLY A 75 -7.88 -11.33 -20.48
CA GLY A 75 -6.78 -10.43 -20.07
C GLY A 75 -7.19 -8.96 -20.08
N ASN A 76 -6.95 -8.28 -18.98
CA ASN A 76 -7.64 -7.04 -18.62
C ASN A 76 -7.10 -5.83 -19.41
N PRO A 77 -7.84 -5.25 -20.37
CA PRO A 77 -7.44 -4.02 -21.07
C PRO A 77 -7.35 -2.78 -20.15
N LEU A 78 -7.65 -2.94 -18.86
CA LEU A 78 -7.37 -1.94 -17.83
C LEU A 78 -5.88 -1.88 -17.43
N LEU A 79 -5.07 -2.91 -17.69
CA LEU A 79 -3.63 -2.88 -17.39
C LEU A 79 -2.87 -1.89 -18.29
N SER A 80 -3.26 -1.76 -19.57
CA SER A 80 -2.60 -0.85 -20.52
C SER A 80 -2.82 0.64 -20.23
N LYS A 81 -3.88 1.02 -19.50
CA LYS A 81 -4.15 2.41 -19.11
C LYS A 81 -3.53 2.81 -17.76
N ARG A 82 -2.90 1.86 -17.05
CA ARG A 82 -2.38 2.07 -15.69
C ARG A 82 -0.86 2.08 -15.60
N ARG A 83 -0.15 2.03 -16.73
CA ARG A 83 1.31 2.24 -16.77
C ARG A 83 1.72 3.65 -16.33
N ASP A 84 0.82 4.62 -16.48
CA ASP A 84 1.04 6.02 -16.05
C ASP A 84 1.19 6.17 -14.53
N ASN A 85 0.85 5.13 -13.76
CA ASN A 85 0.88 5.10 -12.30
C ASN A 85 2.04 4.25 -11.76
N ILE A 86 3.04 3.95 -12.59
CA ILE A 86 4.24 3.21 -12.18
C ILE A 86 5.35 4.19 -11.79
N TYR A 87 6.06 3.92 -10.71
CA TYR A 87 7.11 4.76 -10.17
C TYR A 87 8.35 3.90 -9.95
N CYS A 88 9.45 4.20 -10.67
CA CYS A 88 10.65 3.38 -10.70
C CYS A 88 11.84 4.06 -10.01
N GLY A 89 12.53 3.34 -9.13
CA GLY A 89 13.78 3.76 -8.50
C GLY A 89 15.01 3.32 -9.31
N CYS A 90 15.12 3.81 -10.56
CA CYS A 90 16.17 3.38 -11.50
C CYS A 90 17.61 3.61 -10.96
N GLY A 91 18.57 2.85 -11.50
CA GLY A 91 20.00 3.08 -11.30
C GLY A 91 20.68 2.20 -10.25
N PHE A 92 19.93 1.32 -9.56
CA PHE A 92 20.49 0.31 -8.68
C PHE A 92 19.59 -0.93 -8.62
N THR A 93 20.20 -2.08 -8.39
CA THR A 93 19.50 -3.35 -8.22
C THR A 93 19.37 -3.66 -6.73
N LEU A 94 18.19 -4.12 -6.34
CA LEU A 94 17.91 -4.65 -5.00
C LEU A 94 18.57 -6.01 -4.84
N ASN A 95 18.77 -6.44 -3.60
CA ASN A 95 19.17 -7.83 -3.33
C ASN A 95 18.05 -8.77 -3.80
N PRO A 96 18.29 -9.67 -4.77
CA PRO A 96 17.26 -10.57 -5.29
C PRO A 96 16.66 -11.48 -4.23
N GLY A 97 17.49 -12.07 -3.37
CA GLY A 97 17.04 -12.99 -2.32
C GLY A 97 16.15 -12.31 -1.29
N ASP A 98 16.52 -11.09 -0.88
CA ASP A 98 15.72 -10.31 0.08
C ASP A 98 14.41 -9.85 -0.57
N CYS A 99 14.44 -9.43 -1.83
CA CYS A 99 13.28 -9.00 -2.60
C CYS A 99 12.26 -10.13 -2.76
N ASP A 100 12.71 -11.31 -3.20
CA ASP A 100 11.86 -12.49 -3.34
C ASP A 100 11.27 -12.88 -1.97
N ALA A 101 12.09 -12.89 -0.91
CA ALA A 101 11.65 -13.23 0.44
C ALA A 101 10.58 -12.28 0.99
N VAL A 102 10.75 -10.95 0.87
CA VAL A 102 9.74 -10.01 1.37
C VAL A 102 8.44 -10.07 0.57
N VAL A 103 8.52 -10.29 -0.74
CA VAL A 103 7.34 -10.41 -1.61
C VAL A 103 6.57 -11.68 -1.27
N ASP A 104 7.25 -12.81 -1.12
CA ASP A 104 6.62 -14.08 -0.78
C ASP A 104 6.01 -14.05 0.62
N ASN A 105 6.71 -13.48 1.60
CA ASN A 105 6.18 -13.29 2.95
C ASN A 105 4.90 -12.44 2.94
N LEU A 106 4.90 -11.32 2.22
CA LEU A 106 3.72 -10.46 2.15
C LEU A 106 2.57 -11.14 1.40
N LYS A 107 2.83 -11.81 0.27
CA LYS A 107 1.81 -12.58 -0.46
C LYS A 107 1.16 -13.67 0.40
N ALA A 108 1.96 -14.37 1.21
CA ALA A 108 1.45 -15.36 2.14
C ALA A 108 0.45 -14.74 3.14
N GLN A 109 0.66 -13.49 3.56
CA GLN A 109 -0.27 -12.76 4.43
C GLN A 109 -1.50 -12.20 3.68
N LEU A 110 -1.39 -11.86 2.40
CA LEU A 110 -2.52 -11.37 1.61
C LEU A 110 -3.51 -12.48 1.22
N GLY A 111 -3.06 -13.73 1.15
CA GLY A 111 -3.91 -14.89 0.91
C GLY A 111 -4.89 -14.74 -0.25
N GLY A 112 -6.13 -15.21 -0.06
CA GLY A 112 -7.20 -15.12 -1.07
C GLY A 112 -7.81 -13.72 -1.22
N HIS A 113 -7.97 -12.99 -0.10
CA HIS A 113 -8.42 -11.61 -0.08
C HIS A 113 -8.17 -11.01 1.31
N THR A 114 -7.68 -9.77 1.36
CA THR A 114 -7.42 -9.01 2.59
C THR A 114 -7.95 -7.59 2.43
N TRP A 115 -8.62 -7.10 3.47
CA TRP A 115 -9.10 -5.73 3.57
C TRP A 115 -8.16 -4.90 4.44
N ILE A 116 -7.54 -3.87 3.84
CA ILE A 116 -6.68 -2.92 4.54
C ILE A 116 -7.52 -1.68 4.89
N SER A 117 -7.66 -1.40 6.18
CA SER A 117 -8.42 -0.25 6.68
C SER A 117 -7.87 1.09 6.15
N PRO A 118 -8.68 2.16 6.15
CA PRO A 118 -8.20 3.51 5.81
C PRO A 118 -6.97 3.90 6.64
N ARG A 119 -5.98 4.57 6.00
CA ARG A 119 -4.73 5.00 6.64
C ARG A 119 -3.93 3.89 7.32
N MET A 120 -3.94 2.70 6.74
CA MET A 120 -3.17 1.54 7.20
C MET A 120 -2.31 1.01 6.06
N SER A 121 -1.18 0.41 6.40
CA SER A 121 -0.34 -0.30 5.44
C SER A 121 0.03 -1.69 5.96
N TYR A 122 0.27 -2.60 5.03
CA TYR A 122 0.82 -3.93 5.29
C TYR A 122 2.18 -3.97 4.60
N TYR A 123 3.20 -4.44 5.30
CA TYR A 123 4.54 -4.50 4.72
C TYR A 123 5.32 -5.69 5.26
N SER A 124 6.25 -6.20 4.46
CA SER A 124 7.23 -7.22 4.84
C SER A 124 8.63 -6.66 4.70
N ILE A 125 9.50 -7.00 5.64
CA ILE A 125 10.90 -6.55 5.68
C ILE A 125 11.85 -7.72 5.96
N MET A 126 12.99 -7.73 5.26
CA MET A 126 14.09 -8.68 5.44
C MET A 126 15.42 -7.92 5.50
N ASP A 127 16.21 -8.21 6.54
CA ASP A 127 17.58 -7.72 6.78
C ASP A 127 17.77 -6.21 6.56
N ARG A 128 16.66 -5.46 6.70
CA ARG A 128 16.55 -4.03 6.46
C ARG A 128 17.06 -3.56 5.08
N SER A 129 17.14 -4.46 4.09
CA SER A 129 17.62 -4.13 2.75
C SER A 129 16.46 -3.75 1.83
N VAL A 130 15.37 -4.53 1.87
CA VAL A 130 14.19 -4.40 1.00
C VAL A 130 12.93 -4.42 1.86
N VAL A 131 11.95 -3.61 1.47
CA VAL A 131 10.57 -3.65 1.98
C VAL A 131 9.63 -3.90 0.80
N ALA A 132 8.72 -4.86 0.96
CA ALA A 132 7.55 -5.03 0.11
C ALA A 132 6.33 -4.49 0.85
N PHE A 133 5.44 -3.78 0.19
CA PHE A 133 4.35 -3.07 0.87
C PHE A 133 3.06 -2.95 0.04
N VAL A 134 1.97 -2.74 0.77
CA VAL A 134 0.68 -2.27 0.28
C VAL A 134 0.17 -1.20 1.25
N CYS A 135 -0.04 0.01 0.75
CA CYS A 135 -0.47 1.18 1.50
C CYS A 135 -1.89 1.56 1.11
N ASN A 136 -2.80 1.65 2.08
CA ASN A 136 -4.07 2.35 1.92
C ASN A 136 -3.90 3.80 2.36
N LEU A 137 -3.70 4.68 1.38
CA LEU A 137 -3.53 6.12 1.58
C LEU A 137 -4.88 6.84 1.72
N SER A 138 -5.99 6.14 1.45
CA SER A 138 -7.33 6.69 1.61
C SER A 138 -7.61 6.98 3.08
N GLY A 139 -8.16 8.17 3.34
CA GLY A 139 -8.69 8.53 4.65
C GLY A 139 -10.10 7.98 4.93
N ARG A 140 -10.73 7.28 3.97
CA ARG A 140 -12.16 6.94 4.04
C ARG A 140 -12.50 5.52 3.61
N SER A 141 -11.83 5.00 2.58
CA SER A 141 -12.20 3.73 1.95
C SER A 141 -11.27 2.62 2.38
N THR A 142 -11.80 1.41 2.55
CA THR A 142 -11.00 0.19 2.67
C THR A 142 -10.36 -0.15 1.32
N LEU A 143 -9.19 -0.76 1.35
CA LEU A 143 -8.50 -1.28 0.18
C LEU A 143 -8.56 -2.80 0.21
N GLY A 144 -9.23 -3.40 -0.76
CA GLY A 144 -9.25 -4.85 -0.96
C GLY A 144 -8.10 -5.28 -1.86
N ILE A 145 -7.31 -6.25 -1.42
CA ILE A 145 -6.22 -6.82 -2.22
C ILE A 145 -6.07 -8.31 -1.95
N SER A 146 -5.70 -9.08 -2.98
CA SER A 146 -5.37 -10.51 -2.85
C SER A 146 -3.91 -10.74 -3.20
N ALA A 147 -3.36 -11.91 -2.83
CA ALA A 147 -2.01 -12.28 -3.22
C ALA A 147 -1.83 -12.31 -4.75
N ASN A 148 -2.84 -12.75 -5.50
CA ASN A 148 -2.80 -12.79 -6.96
C ASN A 148 -2.81 -11.40 -7.56
N ALA A 149 -3.72 -10.52 -7.11
CA ALA A 149 -3.77 -9.15 -7.59
C ALA A 149 -2.46 -8.39 -7.28
N TYR A 150 -1.89 -8.60 -6.10
CA TYR A 150 -0.59 -8.05 -5.74
C TYR A 150 0.51 -8.57 -6.68
N ALA A 151 0.57 -9.88 -6.91
CA ALA A 151 1.55 -10.49 -7.82
C ALA A 151 1.43 -9.98 -9.27
N ASP A 152 0.21 -9.81 -9.78
CA ASP A 152 -0.05 -9.27 -11.12
C ASP A 152 0.53 -7.85 -11.23
N TRP A 153 0.33 -7.00 -10.22
CA TRP A 153 0.92 -5.65 -10.20
C TRP A 153 2.44 -5.66 -10.08
N LEU A 154 3.02 -6.56 -9.29
CA LEU A 154 4.48 -6.72 -9.26
C LEU A 154 5.04 -7.16 -10.62
N GLY A 155 4.28 -7.93 -11.39
CA GLY A 155 4.59 -8.25 -12.79
C GLY A 155 4.67 -6.98 -13.65
N VAL A 156 3.67 -6.10 -13.55
CA VAL A 156 3.67 -4.81 -14.27
C VAL A 156 4.85 -3.93 -13.84
N ILE A 157 5.11 -3.82 -12.54
CA ILE A 157 6.25 -3.06 -12.01
C ILE A 157 7.57 -3.63 -12.55
N THR A 158 7.69 -4.96 -12.60
CA THR A 158 8.87 -5.64 -13.15
C THR A 158 9.04 -5.37 -14.65
N ASP A 159 7.96 -5.37 -15.42
CA ASP A 159 7.98 -5.12 -16.87
C ASP A 159 8.40 -3.68 -17.21
N GLU A 160 8.01 -2.70 -16.37
CA GLU A 160 8.30 -1.28 -16.61
C GLU A 160 9.61 -0.81 -15.95
N CYS A 161 9.87 -1.21 -14.70
CA CYS A 161 11.05 -0.77 -13.95
C CYS A 161 12.25 -1.70 -14.10
N GLY A 162 12.03 -2.94 -14.52
CA GLY A 162 13.03 -4.00 -14.56
C GLY A 162 13.04 -4.89 -13.31
N ARG A 163 13.51 -6.13 -13.50
CA ARG A 163 13.57 -7.14 -12.44
C ARG A 163 14.54 -6.72 -11.33
N TYR A 164 14.07 -6.78 -10.09
CA TYR A 164 14.81 -6.36 -8.89
C TYR A 164 15.21 -4.87 -8.88
N ILE A 165 14.52 -4.02 -9.64
CA ILE A 165 14.62 -2.57 -9.51
C ILE A 165 13.48 -2.10 -8.60
N ALA A 166 13.78 -1.20 -7.68
CA ALA A 166 12.75 -0.63 -6.80
C ALA A 166 11.62 -0.04 -7.64
N GLY A 167 10.38 -0.33 -7.28
CA GLY A 167 9.24 0.17 -8.01
C GLY A 167 7.92 0.00 -7.30
N SER A 168 6.97 0.83 -7.68
CA SER A 168 5.63 0.86 -7.12
C SER A 168 4.58 1.21 -8.16
N GLU A 169 3.37 0.72 -7.94
CA GLU A 169 2.16 1.20 -8.58
C GLU A 169 1.33 1.96 -7.55
N GLY A 170 0.66 3.02 -7.97
CA GLY A 170 -0.34 3.62 -7.11
C GLY A 170 -0.96 4.90 -7.62
N THR A 171 -1.88 5.44 -6.83
CA THR A 171 -2.55 6.70 -7.11
C THR A 171 -2.46 7.59 -5.86
N PRO A 172 -1.96 8.83 -5.97
CA PRO A 172 -1.84 9.74 -4.84
C PRO A 172 -3.15 9.87 -4.05
N GLY A 173 -3.06 9.70 -2.73
CA GLY A 173 -4.21 9.79 -1.81
C GLY A 173 -5.18 8.59 -1.85
N SER A 174 -4.93 7.57 -2.68
CA SER A 174 -5.72 6.34 -2.73
C SER A 174 -4.94 5.16 -2.20
N SER A 175 -3.94 4.70 -2.95
CA SER A 175 -3.20 3.48 -2.62
C SER A 175 -1.83 3.50 -3.27
N ALA A 176 -0.90 2.76 -2.70
CA ALA A 176 0.38 2.45 -3.32
C ALA A 176 0.78 1.03 -2.95
N LEU A 177 1.46 0.32 -3.84
CA LEU A 177 2.01 -1.00 -3.56
C LEU A 177 3.30 -1.19 -4.34
N GLY A 178 4.17 -2.05 -3.86
CA GLY A 178 5.41 -2.36 -4.57
C GLY A 178 6.48 -2.90 -3.64
N TYR A 179 7.73 -2.68 -4.04
CA TYR A 179 8.89 -2.99 -3.23
C TYR A 179 10.02 -2.00 -3.49
N MET A 180 10.78 -1.67 -2.45
CA MET A 180 11.86 -0.70 -2.52
C MET A 180 12.93 -0.99 -1.47
N ARG A 181 14.03 -0.24 -1.50
CA ARG A 181 14.98 -0.25 -0.38
C ARG A 181 14.29 0.27 0.86
N VAL A 182 14.69 -0.24 2.03
CA VAL A 182 14.23 0.36 3.29
C VAL A 182 14.81 1.76 3.39
N THR A 183 13.99 2.76 3.07
CA THR A 183 14.29 4.18 3.18
C THR A 183 13.14 4.85 3.88
N GLY A 184 13.44 5.68 4.88
CA GLY A 184 12.50 6.62 5.48
C GLY A 184 11.06 6.11 5.55
N ASP A 185 10.17 6.78 4.82
CA ASP A 185 8.75 6.52 4.74
C ASP A 185 8.39 5.83 3.43
N PHE A 186 8.21 4.51 3.46
CA PHE A 186 8.00 3.75 2.22
C PHE A 186 6.65 4.07 1.55
N CYS A 187 5.60 4.43 2.29
CA CYS A 187 4.32 4.78 1.71
C CYS A 187 4.32 6.18 1.07
N GLY A 188 5.02 7.14 1.68
CA GLY A 188 5.23 8.47 1.11
C GLY A 188 6.18 8.47 -0.08
N ASP A 189 7.24 7.65 -0.02
CA ASP A 189 8.26 7.57 -1.06
C ASP A 189 7.77 6.79 -2.29
N ALA A 190 6.78 5.91 -2.15
CA ALA A 190 6.26 5.04 -3.21
C ALA A 190 5.82 5.78 -4.48
N LEU A 191 5.35 7.02 -4.38
CA LEU A 191 4.82 7.77 -5.53
C LEU A 191 5.69 8.99 -5.87
N SER A 192 6.92 9.02 -5.35
CA SER A 192 7.80 10.19 -5.44
C SER A 192 8.70 10.21 -6.67
N SER A 193 8.94 9.05 -7.30
CA SER A 193 9.84 8.98 -8.45
C SER A 193 9.25 9.64 -9.70
N PRO A 194 10.00 10.46 -10.44
CA PRO A 194 9.56 10.97 -11.73
C PRO A 194 9.73 9.93 -12.87
N SER A 195 10.40 8.81 -12.61
CA SER A 195 10.66 7.78 -13.61
C SER A 195 9.54 6.76 -13.64
N HIS A 196 8.98 6.51 -14.81
CA HIS A 196 7.91 5.52 -15.03
C HIS A 196 8.41 4.26 -15.74
N HIS A 197 9.68 4.24 -16.15
CA HIS A 197 10.36 3.10 -16.74
C HIS A 197 11.86 3.18 -16.47
N CYS A 198 12.52 2.02 -16.55
CA CYS A 198 13.96 1.85 -16.72
C CYS A 198 14.20 0.89 -17.90
#